data_AF-A0A2M8ZAR6-F1
#
_entry.id   AF-A0A2M8ZAR6-F1
#
_cell.length_a   1.000
_cell.length_b   1.000
_cell.length_c   1.000
_cell.angle_alpha   90.00
_cell.angle_beta   90.00
_cell.angle_gamma   90.00
#
_symmetry.space_group_name_H-M   'P 1'
#
loop_
_entity.id
_entity.type
_entity.pdbx_description
1 polymer ?
#
loop_
_entity_poly.entity_id
_entity_poly.type
_entity_poly.pdbx_seq_one_letter_code
_entity_poly.pdbx_strand_id
1 'polypeptide(L)' 'MEEKKIRSQDKWNAKAGLISKSYKLKRELTEQFAEACEKAGVSQAGQITKMMKEFIAEQNK' A
#
# COMPACT_ATOMS: atom_id res chain seq x y z
N MET A 1 -25.41 7.29 12.87
CA MET A 1 -24.28 6.37 12.58
C MET A 1 -24.57 5.80 11.21
N GLU A 2 -23.81 6.22 10.19
CA GLU A 2 -24.07 5.81 8.81
C GLU A 2 -23.76 4.32 8.66
N GLU A 3 -24.76 3.51 8.32
CA GLU A 3 -24.60 2.08 8.08
C GLU A 3 -23.62 1.90 6.92
N LYS A 4 -22.38 1.54 7.24
CA LYS A 4 -21.33 1.29 6.26
C LYS A 4 -21.69 0.03 5.48
N LYS A 5 -22.41 0.21 4.37
CA LYS A 5 -22.78 -0.86 3.42
C LYS A 5 -21.53 -1.65 3.05
N ILE A 6 -21.42 -2.88 3.55
CA ILE A 6 -20.30 -3.78 3.27
C ILE A 6 -20.37 -4.15 1.78
N ARG A 7 -19.41 -3.65 1.00
CA ARG A 7 -19.32 -3.97 -0.43
C ARG A 7 -18.72 -5.37 -0.58
N SER A 8 -19.02 -6.05 -1.67
CA SER A 8 -18.42 -7.35 -1.98
C SER A 8 -16.88 -7.29 -1.98
N GLN A 9 -16.31 -6.16 -2.37
CA GLN A 9 -14.86 -5.91 -2.30
C GLN A 9 -14.33 -5.94 -0.85
N ASP A 10 -15.06 -5.42 0.11
CA ASP A 10 -14.64 -5.42 1.52
C ASP A 10 -14.61 -6.85 2.08
N LYS A 11 -15.55 -7.72 1.66
CA LYS A 11 -15.54 -9.16 2.01
C LYS A 11 -14.36 -9.90 1.40
N TRP A 12 -14.03 -9.61 0.15
CA TRP A 12 -12.88 -10.21 -0.52
C TRP A 12 -11.55 -9.75 0.11
N ASN A 13 -11.42 -8.45 0.38
CA ASN A 13 -10.24 -7.88 1.05
C ASN A 13 -9.99 -8.54 2.41
N ALA A 14 -11.05 -8.70 3.21
CA ALA A 14 -10.96 -9.38 4.50
C ALA A 14 -10.52 -10.85 4.36
N LYS A 15 -11.07 -11.58 3.39
CA LYS A 15 -10.67 -12.98 3.11
C LYS A 15 -9.21 -13.09 2.67
N ALA A 16 -8.72 -12.11 1.91
CA ALA A 16 -7.33 -12.05 1.46
C ALA A 16 -6.37 -11.36 2.46
N GLY A 17 -6.85 -11.03 3.68
CA GLY A 17 -6.02 -10.43 4.74
C GLY A 17 -5.55 -9.00 4.47
N LEU A 18 -6.16 -8.31 3.50
CA LEU A 18 -5.78 -6.94 3.15
C LEU A 18 -6.35 -5.95 4.18
N ILE A 19 -5.46 -5.12 4.71
CA ILE A 19 -5.83 -4.02 5.61
C ILE A 19 -5.43 -2.69 4.97
N SER A 20 -6.31 -1.70 5.08
CA SER A 20 -5.99 -0.33 4.67
C SER A 20 -5.31 0.39 5.83
N LYS A 21 -4.01 0.64 5.70
CA LYS A 21 -3.25 1.53 6.59
C LYS A 21 -2.99 2.85 5.86
N SER A 22 -3.49 3.95 6.43
CA SER A 22 -3.30 5.30 5.89
C SER A 22 -2.26 6.05 6.74
N TYR A 23 -1.23 6.59 6.09
CA TYR A 23 -0.23 7.44 6.69
C TYR A 23 -0.25 8.82 6.03
N LYS A 24 0.17 9.86 6.76
CA LYS A 24 0.40 11.18 6.17
C LYS A 24 1.82 11.23 5.63
N LEU A 25 1.96 11.48 4.33
CA LEU A 25 3.24 11.65 3.64
C LEU A 25 3.33 13.03 3.02
N LYS A 26 4.55 13.50 2.75
CA LYS A 26 4.76 14.72 1.98
C LYS A 26 4.24 14.52 0.56
N ARG A 27 3.52 15.52 0.03
CA ARG A 27 2.96 15.51 -1.32
C ARG A 27 4.04 15.28 -2.37
N GLU A 28 5.07 16.13 -2.36
CA GLU A 28 6.17 16.08 -3.34
C GLU A 28 6.84 14.70 -3.39
N LEU A 29 7.12 14.12 -2.22
CA LEU A 29 7.70 12.78 -2.11
C LEU A 29 6.79 11.71 -2.75
N THR A 30 5.48 11.81 -2.51
CA THR A 30 4.51 10.85 -3.05
C THR A 30 4.41 10.95 -4.57
N GLU A 31 4.44 12.17 -5.11
CA GLU A 31 4.40 12.42 -6.55
C GLU A 31 5.68 11.93 -7.26
N GLN A 32 6.86 12.23 -6.68
CA GLN A 32 8.13 11.71 -7.18
C GLN A 32 8.18 10.17 -7.15
N PHE A 33 7.66 9.56 -6.08
CA PHE A 33 7.59 8.11 -5.98
C PHE A 33 6.66 7.50 -7.05
N ALA A 34 5.51 8.15 -7.31
CA ALA A 34 4.60 7.73 -8.36
C ALA A 34 5.28 7.76 -9.74
N GLU A 35 5.93 8.87 -10.08
CA GLU A 35 6.66 9.02 -11.35
C GLU A 35 7.79 7.98 -11.49
N ALA A 36 8.54 7.73 -10.40
CA ALA A 36 9.58 6.70 -10.40
C ALA A 36 9.02 5.29 -10.63
N CYS A 37 7.86 4.97 -10.02
CA CYS A 37 7.19 3.69 -10.23
C CYS A 37 6.70 3.54 -11.69
N GLU A 38 6.15 4.60 -12.28
CA GLU A 38 5.73 4.60 -13.69
C GLU A 38 6.91 4.40 -14.64
N LYS A 39 8.02 5.13 -14.42
CA LYS A 39 9.26 4.96 -15.19
C LYS A 39 9.84 3.55 -15.08
N ALA A 40 9.72 2.93 -13.91
CA ALA A 40 10.17 1.57 -13.67
C ALA A 40 9.17 0.49 -14.13
N GLY A 41 7.96 0.86 -14.58
CA GLY A 41 6.92 -0.08 -15.01
C GLY A 41 6.34 -0.92 -13.87
N VAL A 42 6.39 -0.43 -12.63
CA VAL A 42 5.89 -1.14 -11.44
C VAL A 42 4.72 -0.41 -10.80
N SER A 43 3.86 -1.14 -10.10
CA SER A 43 2.81 -0.51 -9.30
C SER A 43 3.39 0.06 -8.00
N GLN A 44 2.87 1.22 -7.57
CA GLN A 44 3.26 1.84 -6.30
C GLN A 44 3.08 0.87 -5.12
N ALA A 45 1.96 0.14 -5.07
CA ALA A 45 1.70 -0.86 -4.04
C ALA A 45 2.71 -2.02 -4.08
N GLY A 46 3.11 -2.47 -5.27
CA GLY A 46 4.13 -3.51 -5.44
C GLY A 46 5.49 -3.06 -4.93
N GLN A 47 5.91 -1.85 -5.30
CA GLN A 47 7.17 -1.27 -4.85
C GLN A 47 7.19 -1.04 -3.34
N ILE A 48 6.11 -0.52 -2.75
CA ILE A 48 5.98 -0.39 -1.29
C ILE A 48 6.08 -1.75 -0.60
N THR A 49 5.40 -2.78 -1.13
CA THR A 49 5.44 -4.13 -0.56
C THR A 49 6.86 -4.70 -0.56
N LYS A 50 7.62 -4.46 -1.64
CA LYS A 50 9.04 -4.86 -1.73
C LYS A 50 9.86 -4.17 -0.64
N MET A 51 9.79 -2.84 -0.55
CA MET A 51 10.53 -2.06 0.45
C MET A 51 10.18 -2.45 1.88
N MET A 52 8.90 -2.74 2.17
CA MET A 52 8.46 -3.25 3.48
C MET A 52 9.11 -4.60 3.83
N LYS A 53 9.13 -5.55 2.89
CA LYS A 53 9.75 -6.87 3.11
C LYS A 53 11.25 -6.76 3.33
N GLU A 54 11.93 -5.94 2.54
CA GLU A 54 13.37 -5.68 2.67
C GLU A 54 13.70 -5.11 4.05
N PHE A 55 12.94 -4.10 4.49
CA PHE A 55 13.13 -3.50 5.82
C PHE A 55 12.84 -4.49 6.96
N ILE A 56 11.77 -5.28 6.87
CA ILE A 56 11.47 -6.33 7.88
C ILE A 56 12.61 -7.36 7.95
N ALA A 57 13.14 -7.78 6.81
CA ALA A 57 14.24 -8.74 6.76
C ALA A 57 15.54 -8.17 7.34
N GLU A 58 15.82 -6.88 7.12
CA GLU A 58 16.96 -6.18 7.70
C GLU A 58 16.88 -6.10 9.23
N GLN A 59 15.71 -5.79 9.78
CA GLN A 59 15.53 -5.61 11.23
C GLN A 59 15.42 -6.91 12.02
N ASN A 60 15.08 -8.02 11.36
CA ASN A 60 15.03 -9.36 11.97
C ASN A 60 16.37 -10.11 11.92
N LYS A 61 17.43 -9.42 11.52
CA LYS A 61 18.78 -9.96 11.36
C LYS A 61 19.61 -9.68 12.61
#